data_AF-A0A950PWE3-F1
#
_entry.id   AF-A0A950PWE3-F1
#
_cell.length_a   1.000
_cell.length_b   1.000
_cell.length_c   1.000
_cell.angle_alpha   90.00
_cell.angle_beta   90.00
_cell.angle_gamma   90.00
#
_symmetry.space_group_name_H-M   'P 1'
#
loop_
_entity.id
_entity.type
_entity.pdbx_description
1 polymer ?
#
loop_
_entity_poly.entity_id
_entity_poly.type
_entity_poly.pdbx_seq_one_letter_code
_entity_poly.pdbx_strand_id
1 'polypeptide(L)'
;MRRVVAACVIAAGALASCAAPRETLGTRSSVCFRSLPTARAAVQQQGRLVGVRLASRKHVLHAFPHATLPSGRDFCVVAFSDDFHAEKVQHAASTPPTGKYAVVVVTVRGTTVIQTFLVDRLPLHV
;
A
#
# COMPACT_ATOMS: atom_id res chain seq x y z
N MET A 1 6.88 -57.47 -27.29
CA MET A 1 8.31 -57.23 -27.58
C MET A 1 8.50 -55.77 -28.01
N ARG A 2 9.58 -55.13 -27.54
CA ARG A 2 10.06 -53.74 -27.79
C ARG A 2 9.29 -52.62 -27.06
N ARG A 3 9.90 -51.65 -26.37
CA ARG A 3 11.29 -51.34 -25.97
C ARG A 3 11.18 -50.37 -24.78
N VAL A 4 11.87 -50.67 -23.68
CA VAL A 4 12.13 -49.72 -22.58
C VAL A 4 13.29 -48.82 -23.02
N VAL A 5 13.11 -47.50 -22.98
CA VAL A 5 14.23 -46.56 -22.82
C VAL A 5 13.76 -45.44 -21.88
N ALA A 6 14.28 -45.48 -20.66
CA ALA A 6 14.22 -44.42 -19.70
C ALA A 6 15.00 -43.20 -20.19
N ALA A 7 14.46 -42.01 -19.99
CA ALA A 7 15.22 -40.77 -20.05
C ALA A 7 14.89 -39.96 -18.79
N CYS A 8 15.72 -40.16 -17.76
CA CYS A 8 15.80 -39.27 -16.60
C CYS A 8 16.17 -37.86 -17.09
N VAL A 9 15.22 -36.92 -17.04
CA VAL A 9 15.54 -35.49 -17.13
C VAL A 9 15.58 -34.96 -15.70
N ILE A 10 16.80 -34.86 -15.17
CA ILE A 10 17.16 -34.07 -14.00
C ILE A 10 17.32 -32.63 -14.48
N ALA A 11 16.51 -31.71 -13.95
CA ALA A 11 16.83 -30.28 -13.83
C ALA A 11 15.79 -29.66 -12.88
N ALA A 12 16.09 -29.60 -11.58
CA ALA A 12 16.83 -28.52 -10.93
C ALA A 12 15.98 -27.24 -10.77
N GLY A 13 15.65 -26.94 -9.51
CA GLY A 13 15.71 -25.57 -9.01
C GLY A 13 14.61 -24.63 -9.46
N ALA A 14 13.42 -24.79 -8.90
CA ALA A 14 12.60 -23.63 -8.57
C ALA A 14 12.19 -23.75 -7.10
N LEU A 15 13.17 -23.56 -6.20
CA LEU A 15 12.84 -22.92 -4.92
C LEU A 15 12.36 -21.52 -5.30
N ALA A 16 11.09 -21.43 -5.68
CA ALA A 16 10.38 -20.17 -5.73
C ALA A 16 10.53 -19.61 -4.33
N SER A 17 11.47 -18.67 -4.20
CA SER A 17 11.60 -17.88 -3.01
C SER A 17 10.23 -17.26 -2.80
N CYS A 18 9.52 -17.74 -1.78
CA CYS A 18 8.53 -16.93 -1.09
C CYS A 18 9.29 -15.75 -0.50
N ALA A 19 9.73 -14.82 -1.36
CA ALA A 19 9.95 -13.46 -1.00
C ALA A 19 8.56 -12.91 -0.69
N ALA A 20 8.04 -13.31 0.48
CA ALA A 20 7.08 -12.50 1.20
C ALA A 20 7.62 -11.07 1.12
N PRO A 21 6.79 -10.07 0.76
CA PRO A 21 7.24 -8.70 0.68
C PRO A 21 8.06 -8.43 1.93
N ARG A 22 9.33 -8.06 1.77
CA ARG A 22 10.16 -7.59 2.87
C ARG A 22 9.59 -6.25 3.26
N GLU A 23 8.43 -6.28 3.90
CA GLU A 23 7.89 -5.19 4.66
C GLU A 23 8.97 -4.91 5.70
N THR A 24 9.70 -3.83 5.48
CA THR A 24 10.47 -3.13 6.50
C THR A 24 9.49 -2.57 7.54
N LEU A 25 8.76 -3.48 8.21
CA LEU A 25 8.01 -3.20 9.42
C LEU A 25 9.04 -2.92 10.51
N GLY A 26 9.34 -1.65 10.74
CA GLY A 26 9.77 -1.27 12.07
C GLY A 26 8.70 -1.70 13.08
N THR A 27 9.08 -1.97 14.33
CA THR A 27 8.14 -2.26 15.43
C THR A 27 7.00 -1.23 15.56
N ARG A 28 7.19 -0.01 15.05
CA ARG A 28 6.19 1.07 14.95
C ARG A 28 5.14 0.91 13.86
N SER A 29 5.32 0.03 12.88
CA SER A 29 4.34 -0.23 11.81
C SER A 29 3.19 -1.13 12.28
N SER A 30 3.43 -1.96 13.31
CA SER A 30 2.47 -2.93 13.86
C SER A 30 1.11 -2.30 14.19
N VAL A 31 1.11 -1.10 14.80
CA VAL A 31 -0.11 -0.37 15.15
C VAL A 31 -0.92 0.08 13.94
N CYS A 32 -0.32 0.17 12.75
CA CYS A 32 -1.00 0.58 11.54
C CYS A 32 -1.59 -0.58 10.73
N PHE A 33 -1.24 -1.83 11.02
CA PHE A 33 -1.89 -2.97 10.36
C PHE A 33 -3.39 -3.07 10.71
N ARG A 34 -3.79 -2.63 11.91
CA ARG A 34 -5.21 -2.52 12.28
C ARG A 34 -6.00 -1.54 11.40
N SER A 35 -5.33 -0.62 10.71
CA SER A 35 -5.97 0.34 9.80
C SER A 35 -6.20 -0.22 8.39
N LEU A 36 -5.64 -1.40 8.06
CA LEU A 36 -5.77 -2.00 6.74
C LEU A 36 -7.22 -2.20 6.29
N PRO A 37 -8.14 -2.75 7.12
CA PRO A 37 -9.53 -2.92 6.68
C PRO A 37 -10.20 -1.60 6.32
N THR A 38 -9.98 -0.56 7.13
CA THR A 38 -10.48 0.80 6.89
C THR A 38 -9.88 1.41 5.62
N ALA A 39 -8.57 1.27 5.41
CA ALA A 39 -7.91 1.76 4.21
C ALA A 39 -8.35 1.00 2.95
N ARG A 40 -8.55 -0.32 3.05
CA ARG A 40 -9.04 -1.18 1.97
C ARG A 40 -10.47 -0.83 1.57
N ALA A 41 -11.32 -0.51 2.55
CA ALA A 41 -12.67 -0.02 2.30
C ALA A 41 -12.67 1.36 1.61
N ALA A 42 -11.72 2.22 1.94
CA ALA A 42 -11.58 3.54 1.31
C ALA A 42 -11.32 3.45 -0.20
N VAL A 43 -10.64 2.40 -0.64
CA VAL A 43 -10.36 2.14 -2.06
C VAL A 43 -11.33 1.12 -2.68
N GLN A 44 -12.51 0.92 -2.08
CA GLN A 44 -13.53 -0.03 -2.55
C GLN A 44 -13.00 -1.46 -2.78
N GLN A 45 -12.08 -1.92 -1.93
CA GLN A 45 -11.40 -3.22 -2.05
C GLN A 45 -10.49 -3.39 -3.27
N GLN A 46 -10.29 -2.34 -4.07
CA GLN A 46 -9.45 -2.36 -5.28
C GLN A 46 -7.96 -2.27 -4.94
N GLY A 47 -7.13 -2.63 -5.93
CA GLY A 47 -5.69 -2.57 -5.85
C GLY A 47 -4.99 -3.60 -4.98
N ARG A 48 -3.69 -3.69 -5.21
CA ARG A 48 -2.76 -4.52 -4.43
C ARG A 48 -2.10 -3.68 -3.34
N LEU A 49 -2.03 -4.19 -2.12
CA LEU A 49 -1.29 -3.54 -1.03
C LEU A 49 0.19 -3.41 -1.41
N VAL A 50 0.73 -2.20 -1.32
CA VAL A 50 2.14 -1.88 -1.57
C VAL A 50 2.91 -1.69 -0.26
N GLY A 51 2.27 -1.14 0.77
CA GLY A 51 2.90 -1.01 2.07
C GLY A 51 2.08 -0.25 3.10
N VAL A 52 2.50 -0.37 4.36
CA VAL A 52 1.90 0.29 5.53
C VAL A 52 2.98 0.96 6.36
N ARG A 53 2.81 2.25 6.69
CA ARG A 53 3.77 3.00 7.51
C ARG A 53 3.06 3.90 8.53
N LEU A 54 3.72 4.09 9.67
CA LEU A 54 3.38 5.15 10.61
C LEU A 54 4.19 6.38 10.22
N ALA A 55 3.53 7.48 9.87
CA ALA A 55 4.17 8.72 9.43
C ALA A 55 3.74 9.89 10.31
N SER A 56 4.67 10.78 10.63
CA SER A 56 4.33 12.01 11.34
C SER A 56 3.64 12.99 10.38
N ARG A 57 2.87 13.94 10.93
CA ARG A 57 2.27 15.03 10.14
C ARG A 57 3.28 15.72 9.23
N LYS A 58 4.50 15.94 9.70
CA LYS A 58 5.57 16.59 8.92
C LYS A 58 5.95 15.76 7.69
N HIS A 59 6.09 14.44 7.84
CA HIS A 59 6.42 13.55 6.72
C HIS A 59 5.28 13.48 5.70
N VAL A 60 4.02 13.37 6.16
CA VAL A 60 2.87 13.36 5.23
C VAL A 60 2.76 14.69 4.49
N LEU A 61 2.95 15.84 5.15
CA LEU A 61 2.95 17.15 4.48
C LEU A 61 4.14 17.35 3.54
N HIS A 62 5.30 16.75 3.84
CA HIS A 62 6.44 16.78 2.93
C HIS A 62 6.14 16.01 1.63
N ALA A 63 5.49 14.85 1.74
CA ALA A 63 5.05 14.06 0.61
C ALA A 63 3.85 14.68 -0.13
N PHE A 64 2.94 15.32 0.61
CA PHE A 64 1.69 15.90 0.12
C PHE A 64 1.50 17.31 0.70
N PRO A 65 2.13 18.35 0.10
CA PRO A 65 2.15 19.71 0.66
C PRO A 65 0.77 20.35 0.87
N HIS A 66 -0.23 19.94 0.08
CA HIS A 66 -1.59 20.44 0.13
C HIS A 66 -2.54 19.56 0.96
N ALA A 67 -2.01 18.58 1.70
CA ALA A 67 -2.82 17.73 2.57
C ALA A 67 -3.43 18.52 3.73
N THR A 68 -4.74 18.36 3.94
CA THR A 68 -5.42 18.98 5.08
C THR A 68 -5.40 18.02 6.26
N LEU A 69 -4.32 18.09 7.05
CA LEU A 69 -4.11 17.17 8.18
C LEU A 69 -4.32 17.85 9.54
N PRO A 70 -5.07 17.22 10.45
CA PRO A 70 -5.22 17.71 11.81
C PRO A 70 -3.88 17.82 12.54
N SER A 71 -3.76 18.81 13.44
CA SER A 71 -2.51 19.10 14.17
C SER A 71 -2.13 18.00 15.16
N GLY A 72 -0.82 17.88 15.44
CA GLY A 72 -0.27 17.10 16.56
C GLY A 72 -0.37 15.57 16.49
N ARG A 73 -0.75 14.97 15.35
CA ARG A 73 -0.96 13.52 15.23
C ARG A 73 0.00 12.86 14.24
N ASP A 74 0.44 11.66 14.58
CA ASP A 74 0.94 10.68 13.61
C ASP A 74 -0.25 10.08 12.84
N PHE A 75 0.03 9.46 11.71
CA PHE A 75 -0.97 8.87 10.83
C PHE A 75 -0.49 7.51 10.33
N CYS A 76 -1.44 6.63 10.07
CA CYS A 76 -1.18 5.42 9.33
C CYS A 76 -1.36 5.71 7.85
N VAL A 77 -0.31 5.53 7.08
CA VAL A 77 -0.29 5.70 5.63
C VAL A 77 -0.27 4.32 4.99
N VAL A 78 -1.26 4.05 4.17
CA VAL A 78 -1.41 2.77 3.46
C VAL A 78 -1.41 3.05 1.97
N ALA A 79 -0.54 2.38 1.22
CA ALA A 79 -0.46 2.51 -0.22
C ALA A 79 -1.01 1.28 -0.93
N PHE A 80 -1.84 1.50 -1.94
CA PHE A 80 -2.32 0.48 -2.87
C PHE A 80 -1.89 0.85 -4.30
N SER A 81 -1.64 -0.16 -5.14
CA SER A 81 -1.36 0.01 -6.57
C SER A 81 -2.50 -0.54 -7.42
N ASP A 82 -3.04 0.28 -8.31
CA ASP A 82 -4.06 -0.05 -9.32
C ASP A 82 -4.25 1.18 -10.24
N ASP A 83 -5.13 1.07 -11.24
CA ASP A 83 -5.63 2.23 -11.98
C ASP A 83 -6.76 2.93 -11.20
N PHE A 84 -6.39 3.84 -10.30
CA PHE A 84 -7.34 4.53 -9.43
C PHE A 84 -7.92 5.79 -10.06
N HIS A 85 -9.17 6.04 -9.67
CA HIS A 85 -9.98 7.19 -10.04
C HIS A 85 -10.64 7.80 -8.80
N ALA A 86 -10.74 9.13 -8.75
CA ALA A 86 -11.25 9.88 -7.61
C ALA A 86 -12.68 9.48 -7.25
N GLU A 87 -13.52 9.15 -8.23
CA GLU A 87 -14.89 8.68 -8.05
C GLU A 87 -15.00 7.28 -7.41
N LYS A 88 -13.91 6.51 -7.43
CA LYS A 88 -13.85 5.15 -6.85
C LYS A 88 -13.14 5.09 -5.50
N VAL A 89 -12.72 6.23 -4.95
CA VAL A 89 -12.03 6.27 -3.66
C VAL A 89 -12.71 7.27 -2.71
N GLN A 90 -12.74 6.92 -1.44
CA GLN A 90 -13.31 7.79 -0.41
C GLN A 90 -12.34 8.92 -0.06
N HIS A 91 -12.87 10.11 0.19
CA HIS A 91 -12.09 11.29 0.60
C HIS A 91 -10.91 11.58 -0.34
N ALA A 92 -11.14 11.43 -1.66
CA ALA A 92 -10.14 11.73 -2.68
C ALA A 92 -9.65 13.18 -2.53
N ALA A 93 -8.34 13.39 -2.58
CA ALA A 93 -7.78 14.70 -2.84
C ALA A 93 -8.21 15.16 -4.25
N SER A 94 -8.52 16.44 -4.40
CA SER A 94 -9.15 16.97 -5.62
C SER A 94 -8.29 16.85 -6.88
N THR A 95 -6.96 16.74 -6.73
CA THR A 95 -6.03 16.69 -7.86
C THR A 95 -4.80 15.83 -7.52
N PRO A 96 -4.32 14.99 -8.46
CA PRO A 96 -4.96 14.61 -9.72
C PRO A 96 -6.21 13.71 -9.50
N PRO A 97 -7.17 13.68 -10.46
CA PRO A 97 -8.37 12.86 -10.35
C PRO A 97 -8.12 11.36 -10.60
N THR A 98 -6.91 10.99 -11.03
CA THR A 98 -6.51 9.61 -11.32
C THR A 98 -5.07 9.37 -10.88
N GLY A 99 -4.67 8.11 -10.72
CA GLY A 99 -3.28 7.75 -10.47
C GLY A 99 -3.05 6.24 -10.33
N LYS A 100 -1.80 5.82 -10.54
CA LYS A 100 -1.37 4.40 -10.39
C LYS A 100 -1.33 3.88 -8.95
N TYR A 101 -1.40 4.79 -7.98
CA TYR A 101 -1.38 4.47 -6.57
C TYR A 101 -2.42 5.29 -5.83
N ALA A 102 -3.10 4.65 -4.89
CA ALA A 102 -3.91 5.31 -3.88
C ALA A 102 -3.17 5.26 -2.54
N VAL A 103 -2.86 6.44 -1.99
CA VAL A 103 -2.23 6.61 -0.69
C VAL A 103 -3.29 7.07 0.30
N VAL A 104 -3.73 6.17 1.16
CA VAL A 104 -4.78 6.41 2.14
C VAL A 104 -4.14 6.81 3.47
N VAL A 105 -4.50 8.00 3.96
CA VAL A 105 -4.10 8.51 5.26
C VAL A 105 -5.21 8.25 6.27
N VAL A 106 -4.91 7.48 7.30
CA VAL A 106 -5.83 7.07 8.36
C VAL A 106 -5.31 7.55 9.71
N THR A 107 -6.19 7.83 10.66
CA THR A 107 -5.78 8.09 12.05
C THR A 107 -5.04 6.87 12.63
N VAL A 108 -4.13 7.08 13.61
CA VAL A 108 -3.39 5.96 14.24
C VAL A 108 -4.32 4.91 14.83
N ARG A 109 -5.51 5.29 15.32
CA ARG A 109 -6.52 4.35 15.84
C ARG A 109 -7.08 3.43 14.74
N GLY A 110 -6.89 3.77 13.47
CA GLY A 110 -7.28 2.98 12.31
C GLY A 110 -8.76 3.08 11.96
N THR A 111 -9.51 3.98 12.60
CA THR A 111 -10.98 4.05 12.48
C THR A 111 -11.48 5.06 11.46
N THR A 112 -10.63 5.97 11.01
CA THR A 112 -11.08 7.14 10.24
C THR A 112 -10.09 7.48 9.14
N VAL A 113 -10.58 7.47 7.90
CA VAL A 113 -9.86 7.99 6.73
C VAL A 113 -9.87 9.51 6.80
N ILE A 114 -8.69 10.12 6.73
CA ILE A 114 -8.52 11.57 6.68
C ILE A 114 -8.58 12.04 5.23
N GLN A 115 -7.78 11.41 4.37
CA GLN A 115 -7.67 11.79 2.96
C GLN A 115 -7.05 10.64 2.16
N THR A 116 -7.42 10.52 0.89
CA THR A 116 -6.83 9.59 -0.07
C THR A 116 -6.18 10.37 -1.20
N PHE A 117 -4.89 10.19 -1.43
CA PHE A 117 -4.15 10.83 -2.51
C PHE A 117 -3.98 9.86 -3.67
N LEU A 118 -4.24 10.34 -4.89
CA LEU A 118 -3.94 9.60 -6.11
C LEU A 118 -2.64 10.12 -6.69
N VAL A 119 -1.70 9.22 -6.94
CA VAL A 119 -0.37 9.56 -7.48
C VAL A 119 0.10 8.51 -8.47
N ASP A 120 0.88 8.91 -9.47
CA ASP A 120 1.49 7.97 -10.41
C ASP A 120 2.78 7.32 -9.88
N ARG A 121 3.37 7.92 -8.85
CA ARG A 121 4.59 7.42 -8.21
C ARG A 121 4.51 7.64 -6.71
N LEU A 122 4.90 6.61 -5.95
CA LEU A 122 5.02 6.76 -4.50
C LEU A 122 6.23 7.63 -4.17
N PRO A 123 6.10 8.61 -3.27
CA PRO A 123 7.25 9.34 -2.75
C PRO A 123 8.16 8.34 -2.03
N LEU A 124 9.39 8.18 -2.54
CA LEU A 124 10.37 7.16 -2.11
C LEU A 124 10.88 7.38 -0.67
N HIS A 125 10.40 8.42 0.01
CA HIS A 125 10.76 8.78 1.38
C HIS A 125 9.51 9.31 2.10
N VAL A 126 8.80 8.43 2.81
CA VAL A 126 7.75 8.77 3.78
C VAL A 126 8.08 8.19 5.15
#